data_AF-H9FK80-F1
#
_entry.id   AF-H9FK80-F1
#
_cell.length_a   1.000
_cell.length_b   1.000
_cell.length_c   1.000
_cell.angle_alpha   90.00
_cell.angle_beta   90.00
_cell.angle_gamma   90.00
#
_symmetry.space_group_name_H-M   'P 1'
#
loop_
_entity.id
_entity.type
_entity.pdbx_description
1 polymer ?
#
loop_
_entity_poly.entity_id
_entity_poly.type
_entity_poly.pdbx_seq_one_letter_code
_entity_poly.pdbx_strand_id
1 'polypeptide(L)'
;LIDPLYLMAQVRYYSGELENAQSILQRCLELDPASVDAHLLMCQIYLAQGNFGMCFHCLELGVSHNFQVRDHPLYHLIKARALNKAGDYPEAIKTLKMVIKLPALKKEEGRKFL
;
A
#
# COMPACT_ATOMS: atom_id res chain seq x y z
N LEU A 1 14.29 14.98 6.02
CA LEU A 1 12.82 15.21 6.06
C LEU A 1 12.23 14.50 4.84
N ILE A 2 11.57 13.37 5.06
CA ILE A 2 10.98 12.54 3.98
C ILE A 2 9.60 13.06 3.58
N ASP A 3 8.89 13.73 4.48
CA ASP A 3 7.51 14.20 4.28
C ASP A 3 7.29 15.01 2.99
N PRO A 4 8.15 15.97 2.61
CA PRO A 4 7.98 16.71 1.35
C PRO A 4 8.16 15.82 0.11
N LEU A 5 9.09 14.87 0.15
CA LEU A 5 9.32 13.94 -0.95
C LEU A 5 8.15 12.96 -1.08
N TYR A 6 7.64 12.47 0.05
CA TYR A 6 6.47 11.60 0.08
C TYR A 6 5.21 12.30 -0.47
N LEU A 7 4.94 13.53 -0.04
CA LEU A 7 3.82 14.33 -0.56
C LEU A 7 3.96 14.60 -2.06
N MET A 8 5.17 14.89 -2.54
CA MET A 8 5.42 15.07 -3.96
C MET A 8 5.17 13.79 -4.75
N ALA A 9 5.60 12.64 -4.24
CA ALA A 9 5.32 11.34 -4.85
C ALA A 9 3.82 11.04 -4.89
N GLN A 10 3.07 11.36 -3.82
CA GLN A 10 1.62 11.23 -3.80
C GLN A 10 0.95 12.09 -4.88
N VAL A 11 1.34 13.36 -5.01
CA VAL A 11 0.78 14.25 -6.04
C VAL A 11 1.05 13.67 -7.43
N ARG A 12 2.28 13.23 -7.71
CA ARG A 12 2.63 12.60 -9.00
C ARG A 12 1.84 11.34 -9.27
N TYR A 13 1.62 10.51 -8.25
CA TYR A 13 0.79 9.31 -8.35
C TYR A 13 -0.65 9.64 -8.74
N TYR A 14 -1.28 10.61 -8.05
CA TYR A 14 -2.65 11.01 -8.37
C TYR A 14 -2.78 11.74 -9.72
N SER A 15 -1.71 12.38 -10.19
CA SER A 15 -1.62 12.95 -11.54
C SER A 15 -1.40 11.90 -12.64
N GLY A 16 -1.22 10.62 -12.29
CA GLY A 16 -0.98 9.53 -13.24
C GLY A 16 0.47 9.42 -13.71
N GLU A 17 1.39 10.21 -13.16
CA GLU A 17 2.82 10.18 -13.47
C GLU A 17 3.52 9.09 -12.65
N LEU A 18 3.20 7.82 -12.95
CA LEU A 18 3.59 6.67 -12.14
C LEU A 18 5.11 6.49 -12.05
N GLU A 19 5.85 6.69 -13.14
CA GLU A 19 7.32 6.56 -13.16
C GLU A 19 8.00 7.65 -12.32
N ASN A 20 7.51 8.89 -12.41
CA ASN A 20 8.01 10.01 -11.61
C ASN A 20 7.72 9.78 -10.13
N ALA A 21 6.50 9.35 -9.81
CA ALA A 21 6.13 9.00 -8.44
C ALA A 21 7.04 7.92 -7.87
N GLN A 22 7.29 6.86 -8.65
CA GLN A 22 8.16 5.74 -8.27
C GLN A 22 9.60 6.20 -7.98
N SER A 23 10.19 7.02 -8.85
CA SER A 23 11.55 7.53 -8.67
C SER A 23 11.69 8.37 -7.39
N ILE A 24 10.73 9.25 -7.12
CA ILE A 24 10.73 10.07 -5.90
C ILE A 24 10.58 9.18 -4.67
N LEU A 25 9.71 8.18 -4.75
CA LEU A 25 9.43 7.28 -3.64
C LEU A 25 10.62 6.36 -3.32
N GLN A 26 11.40 5.97 -4.34
CA GLN A 26 12.63 5.22 -4.15
C GLN A 26 13.63 6.03 -3.31
N ARG A 27 13.73 7.33 -3.54
CA ARG A 27 14.52 8.24 -2.70
C ARG A 27 13.96 8.38 -1.29
N CYS A 28 12.63 8.33 -1.11
CA CYS A 28 12.03 8.28 0.24
C CYS A 28 12.48 7.03 1.00
N LEU A 29 12.47 5.87 0.33
CA LEU A 29 12.87 4.60 0.91
C LEU A 29 14.39 4.47 1.14
N GLU A 30 15.22 5.17 0.36
CA GLU A 30 16.66 5.29 0.64
C GLU A 30 16.93 6.08 1.94
N LEU A 31 16.10 7.09 2.23
CA LEU A 31 16.23 7.92 3.43
C LEU A 31 15.60 7.26 4.67
N ASP A 32 14.49 6.56 4.49
CA ASP A 32 13.83 5.76 5.53
C ASP A 32 13.28 4.45 4.95
N PRO A 33 14.07 3.37 5.02
CA PRO A 33 13.64 2.05 4.60
C PRO A 33 12.49 1.47 5.46
N ALA A 34 12.18 2.03 6.64
CA ALA A 34 11.12 1.53 7.51
C ALA A 34 9.78 2.24 7.31
N SER A 35 9.72 3.22 6.39
CA SER A 35 8.51 3.99 6.11
C SER A 35 7.39 3.11 5.56
N VAL A 36 6.36 2.91 6.38
CA VAL A 36 5.13 2.17 6.03
C VAL A 36 4.42 2.84 4.87
N ASP A 37 4.24 4.17 4.95
CA ASP A 37 3.51 4.95 3.97
C ASP A 37 4.17 4.93 2.59
N ALA A 38 5.51 5.05 2.54
CA ALA A 38 6.26 4.94 1.29
C ALA A 38 6.16 3.53 0.70
N HIS A 39 6.26 2.47 1.50
CA HIS A 39 6.07 1.10 0.99
C HIS A 39 4.65 0.88 0.43
N LEU A 40 3.62 1.35 1.12
CA LEU A 40 2.23 1.20 0.67
C LEU A 40 1.96 1.97 -0.62
N LEU A 41 2.49 3.20 -0.75
CA LEU A 41 2.35 3.97 -1.98
C LEU A 41 3.11 3.33 -3.15
N MET A 42 4.28 2.72 -2.91
CA MET A 42 5.00 1.96 -3.93
C MET A 42 4.17 0.78 -4.45
N CYS A 43 3.53 0.04 -3.53
CA CYS A 43 2.64 -1.06 -3.89
C CYS A 43 1.45 -0.56 -4.74
N GLN A 44 0.89 0.60 -4.41
CA GLN A 44 -0.19 1.20 -5.21
C GLN A 44 0.26 1.61 -6.61
N ILE A 45 1.48 2.12 -6.76
CA ILE A 45 2.07 2.44 -8.06
C ILE A 45 2.21 1.17 -8.90
N TYR A 46 2.82 0.11 -8.37
CA TYR A 46 2.96 -1.16 -9.10
C TYR A 46 1.60 -1.77 -9.47
N LEU A 47 0.60 -1.64 -8.60
CA LEU A 47 -0.76 -2.07 -8.88
C LEU A 47 -1.40 -1.26 -10.01
N ALA A 48 -1.19 0.05 -10.05
CA ALA A 48 -1.67 0.92 -11.12
C ALA A 48 -0.98 0.63 -12.46
N GLN A 49 0.30 0.27 -12.44
CA GLN A 49 1.06 -0.18 -13.62
C GLN A 49 0.65 -1.60 -14.09
N GLY A 50 -0.16 -2.33 -13.33
CA GLY A 50 -0.51 -3.72 -13.62
C GLY A 50 0.62 -4.72 -13.33
N ASN A 51 1.70 -4.27 -12.67
CA ASN A 51 2.83 -5.11 -12.30
C ASN A 51 2.57 -5.80 -10.95
N PHE A 52 1.74 -6.85 -10.97
CA PHE A 52 1.32 -7.54 -9.75
C PHE A 52 2.49 -8.25 -9.06
N GLY A 53 3.46 -8.78 -9.82
CA GLY A 53 4.65 -9.42 -9.26
C GLY A 53 5.46 -8.46 -8.39
N MET A 54 5.74 -7.26 -8.91
CA MET A 54 6.44 -6.22 -8.13
C MET A 54 5.60 -5.68 -6.98
N CYS A 55 4.27 -5.61 -7.14
CA CYS A 55 3.37 -5.25 -6.04
C CYS A 55 3.50 -6.25 -4.87
N PHE A 56 3.48 -7.56 -5.14
CA PHE A 56 3.64 -8.56 -4.08
C PHE A 56 5.03 -8.52 -3.45
N HIS A 57 6.08 -8.37 -4.25
CA HIS A 57 7.43 -8.22 -3.75
C HIS A 57 7.56 -6.99 -2.83
N CYS A 58 6.97 -5.86 -3.21
CA CYS A 58 7.01 -4.65 -2.41
C CYS A 58 6.21 -4.79 -1.10
N LEU A 59 5.09 -5.50 -1.11
CA LEU A 59 4.34 -5.85 0.11
C LEU A 59 5.21 -6.69 1.06
N GLU A 60 5.96 -7.67 0.55
CA GLU A 60 6.87 -8.49 1.35
C GLU A 60 8.04 -7.68 1.92
N LEU A 61 8.65 -6.81 1.11
CA LEU A 61 9.70 -5.90 1.55
C LEU A 61 9.22 -4.98 2.68
N GLY A 62 8.04 -4.36 2.52
CA GLY A 62 7.48 -3.49 3.56
C GLY A 62 7.32 -4.22 4.89
N VAL A 63 6.86 -5.47 4.87
CA VAL A 63 6.78 -6.30 6.08
C VAL A 63 8.16 -6.61 6.66
N SER A 64 9.15 -6.87 5.81
CA SER A 64 10.51 -7.19 6.26
C SER A 64 11.17 -6.01 6.99
N HIS A 65 10.88 -4.78 6.57
CA HIS A 65 11.35 -3.57 7.23
C HIS A 65 10.51 -3.18 8.43
N ASN A 66 9.19 -3.39 8.38
CA ASN A 66 8.29 -3.10 9.48
C ASN A 66 7.12 -4.10 9.54
N PHE A 67 7.13 -4.96 10.56
CA PHE A 67 6.10 -5.97 10.76
C PHE A 67 4.68 -5.39 10.94
N GLN A 68 4.56 -4.14 11.45
CA GLN A 68 3.28 -3.46 11.66
C GLN A 68 2.57 -3.08 10.36
N VAL A 69 3.27 -3.13 9.21
CA VAL A 69 2.65 -2.93 7.88
C VAL A 69 1.49 -3.88 7.67
N ARG A 70 1.55 -5.11 8.23
CA ARG A 70 0.47 -6.10 8.15
C ARG A 70 -0.77 -5.71 8.96
N ASP A 71 -0.64 -4.87 9.97
CA ASP A 71 -1.79 -4.39 10.75
C ASP A 71 -2.54 -3.26 10.04
N HIS A 72 -1.92 -2.68 8.99
CA HIS A 72 -2.50 -1.58 8.24
C HIS A 72 -3.60 -2.07 7.27
N PRO A 73 -4.85 -1.58 7.34
CA PRO A 73 -5.93 -2.04 6.47
C PRO A 73 -5.63 -1.88 4.97
N LEU A 74 -4.89 -0.83 4.60
CA LEU A 74 -4.50 -0.56 3.22
C LEU A 74 -3.58 -1.64 2.63
N TYR A 75 -2.72 -2.26 3.45
CA TYR A 75 -1.85 -3.36 3.01
C TYR A 75 -2.67 -4.52 2.44
N HIS A 76 -3.67 -4.95 3.20
CA HIS A 76 -4.53 -6.05 2.79
C HIS A 76 -5.47 -5.66 1.63
N LEU A 77 -5.92 -4.40 1.56
CA LEU A 77 -6.68 -3.91 0.42
C LEU A 77 -5.86 -3.92 -0.87
N ILE A 78 -4.61 -3.48 -0.83
CA ILE A 78 -3.71 -3.52 -1.99
C ILE A 78 -3.47 -4.97 -2.41
N LYS A 79 -3.15 -5.86 -1.45
CA LYS A 79 -2.97 -7.29 -1.73
C LYS A 79 -4.20 -7.91 -2.39
N ALA A 80 -5.39 -7.66 -1.86
CA ALA A 80 -6.64 -8.18 -2.43
C ALA A 80 -6.91 -7.65 -3.83
N ARG A 81 -6.66 -6.35 -4.08
CA ARG A 81 -6.81 -5.75 -5.42
C ARG A 81 -5.82 -6.35 -6.42
N ALA A 82 -4.57 -6.57 -6.01
CA ALA A 82 -3.56 -7.22 -6.84
C ALA A 82 -3.99 -8.65 -7.20
N LEU A 83 -4.44 -9.45 -6.23
CA LEU A 83 -4.95 -10.82 -6.45
C LEU A 83 -6.15 -10.82 -7.40
N ASN A 84 -7.11 -9.91 -7.20
CA ASN A 84 -8.29 -9.79 -8.06
C ASN A 84 -7.91 -9.47 -9.52
N LYS A 85 -6.96 -8.55 -9.72
CA LYS A 85 -6.47 -8.18 -11.06
C LYS A 85 -5.58 -9.25 -11.69
N ALA A 86 -4.89 -10.05 -10.88
CA ALA A 86 -4.13 -11.22 -11.32
C ALA A 86 -5.00 -12.45 -11.62
N GLY A 87 -6.30 -12.41 -11.30
CA GLY A 87 -7.25 -13.50 -11.55
C GLY A 87 -7.36 -14.54 -10.41
N ASP A 88 -6.63 -14.35 -9.30
CA ASP A 88 -6.75 -15.21 -8.12
C ASP A 88 -7.89 -14.72 -7.21
N TYR A 89 -9.11 -14.91 -7.71
CA TYR A 89 -10.34 -14.53 -7.01
C TYR A 89 -10.52 -15.23 -5.65
N PRO A 90 -10.21 -16.53 -5.49
CA PRO A 90 -10.34 -17.21 -4.20
C PRO A 90 -9.50 -16.56 -3.09
N GLU A 91 -8.21 -16.30 -3.33
CA GLU A 91 -7.35 -15.66 -2.33
C GLU A 91 -7.67 -14.17 -2.16
N ALA A 92 -8.13 -13.48 -3.21
CA ALA A 92 -8.61 -12.09 -3.08
C ALA A 92 -9.80 -11.99 -2.09
N ILE A 93 -10.80 -12.86 -2.25
CA ILE A 93 -11.98 -12.91 -1.37
C ILE A 93 -11.57 -13.23 0.07
N LYS A 94 -10.71 -14.23 0.26
CA LYS A 94 -10.18 -14.60 1.58
C LYS A 94 -9.44 -13.44 2.23
N THR A 95 -8.61 -12.71 1.47
CA THR A 95 -7.88 -11.53 1.95
C THR A 95 -8.83 -10.42 2.38
N LEU A 96 -9.85 -10.09 1.58
CA LEU A 96 -10.86 -9.08 1.92
C LEU A 96 -11.65 -9.46 3.19
N LYS A 97 -11.99 -10.75 3.34
CA LYS A 97 -12.67 -11.25 4.55
C LYS A 97 -11.83 -11.06 5.82
N MET A 98 -10.50 -11.09 5.73
CA MET A 98 -9.64 -10.77 6.87
C MET A 98 -9.71 -9.27 7.20
N VAL A 99 -9.72 -8.39 6.19
CA VAL A 99 -9.82 -6.93 6.40
C VAL A 99 -11.07 -6.54 7.16
N ILE A 100 -12.24 -7.06 6.77
CA ILE A 100 -13.52 -6.75 7.41
C ILE A 100 -13.54 -7.21 8.89
N LYS A 101 -12.75 -8.22 9.24
CA LYS A 101 -12.63 -8.72 10.61
C LYS A 101 -11.66 -7.91 11.47
N LEU A 102 -10.80 -7.07 10.89
CA LEU A 102 -9.81 -6.30 11.65
C LEU A 102 -10.50 -5.25 12.54
N PRO A 103 -10.17 -5.18 13.85
CA PRO A 103 -10.78 -4.23 14.79
C PRO A 103 -10.61 -2.76 14.39
N ALA A 104 -9.58 -2.44 13.61
CA ALA A 104 -9.27 -1.08 13.15
C ALA A 104 -10.44 -0.44 12.37
N LEU A 105 -11.18 -1.22 11.57
CA LEU A 105 -12.34 -0.73 10.82
C LEU A 105 -13.61 -0.63 11.69
N LYS A 106 -13.76 -1.51 12.70
CA LYS A 106 -14.87 -1.44 13.67
C LYS A 106 -14.80 -0.19 14.56
N LYS A 107 -13.60 0.36 14.78
CA LYS A 107 -13.41 1.56 15.61
C LYS A 107 -13.74 2.86 14.89
N GLU A 108 -13.57 2.93 13.57
CA GLU A 108 -13.92 4.13 12.79
C GLU A 108 -15.42 4.29 12.56
N GLU A 109 -16.19 3.19 12.51
CA GLU A 109 -17.66 3.25 12.51
C GLU A 109 -18.24 3.87 13.79
N GLY A 110 -17.48 3.85 14.90
CA GLY A 110 -17.85 4.49 16.16
C GLY A 110 -17.45 5.97 16.28
N ARG A 111 -16.77 6.56 15.29
CA ARG A 111 -16.35 7.98 15.28
C ARG A 111 -17.16 8.86 14.34
N LYS A 112 -18.34 8.41 13.89
CA LYS A 112 -19.32 9.31 13.25
C LYS A 112 -19.97 10.21 14.30
N PHE A 113 -19.53 11.47 14.29
CA PHE A 113 -20.17 12.65 14.90
C PHE A 113 -20.43 12.60 16.41
N LEU A 114 -19.48 13.11 17.18
CA LEU A 114 -19.76 13.94 18.36
C LEU A 114 -19.11 15.30 18.14
#